data_AF-A0A7J4QLL6-F1
#
_entry.id   AF-A0A7J4QLL6-F1
#
_cell.length_a   1.000
_cell.length_b   1.000
_cell.length_c   1.000
_cell.angle_alpha   90.00
_cell.angle_beta   90.00
_cell.angle_gamma   90.00
#
_symmetry.space_group_name_H-M   'P 1'
#
loop_
_entity.id
_entity.type
_entity.pdbx_description
1 polymer ?
#
loop_
_entity_poly.entity_id
_entity_poly.type
_entity_poly.pdbx_seq_one_letter_code
_entity_poly.pdbx_strand_id
1 'polypeptide(L)'
;MRTAAIANGIIVAFHVYVALALEGLWFLVPVVIIGALVFGAYSTRGRLGAGLLAVPQAAYLLLVPELIAALSSENTPGTMEYLLIPFWFLTMIVNFFVIHAEWTSASHPSSEA
;
A
#
# COMPACT_ATOMS: atom_id res chain seq x y z
N MET A 1 -7.70 -8.74 9.37
CA MET A 1 -7.23 -7.35 9.64
C MET A 1 -5.79 -7.23 10.11
N ARG A 2 -5.45 -7.70 11.32
CA ARG A 2 -4.16 -7.32 11.95
C ARG A 2 -2.95 -7.68 11.10
N THR A 3 -2.93 -8.86 10.49
CA THR A 3 -1.85 -9.27 9.58
C THR A 3 -1.73 -8.37 8.36
N ALA A 4 -2.85 -7.95 7.76
CA ALA A 4 -2.89 -7.03 6.63
C ALA A 4 -2.35 -5.65 6.98
N ALA A 5 -2.84 -5.08 8.09
CA ALA A 5 -2.40 -3.78 8.55
C ALA A 5 -0.94 -3.80 9.02
N ILE A 6 -0.46 -4.93 9.59
CA ILE A 6 0.96 -5.13 9.92
C ILE A 6 1.81 -5.18 8.65
N ALA A 7 1.40 -5.96 7.63
CA ALA A 7 2.12 -6.02 6.36
C ALA A 7 2.20 -4.63 5.70
N ASN A 8 1.08 -3.89 5.68
CA ASN A 8 1.04 -2.51 5.22
C ASN A 8 1.91 -1.59 6.09
N GLY A 9 1.96 -1.79 7.40
CA GLY A 9 2.82 -1.04 8.31
C GLY A 9 4.31 -1.28 8.02
N ILE A 10 4.70 -2.51 7.70
CA ILE A 10 6.07 -2.85 7.26
C ILE A 10 6.38 -2.14 5.94
N ILE A 11 5.43 -2.13 4.99
CA ILE A 11 5.59 -1.42 3.72
C ILE A 11 5.75 0.10 3.95
N VAL A 12 4.97 0.69 4.86
CA VAL A 12 5.10 2.11 5.24
C VAL A 12 6.48 2.38 5.86
N ALA A 13 6.95 1.52 6.76
CA ALA A 13 8.30 1.66 7.33
C ALA A 13 9.39 1.58 6.24
N PHE A 14 9.20 0.71 5.25
CA PHE A 14 10.09 0.65 4.09
C PHE A 14 10.04 1.93 3.24
N HIS A 15 8.87 2.55 3.05
CA HIS A 15 8.77 3.86 2.38
C HIS A 15 9.48 4.97 3.15
N VAL A 16 9.44 4.94 4.50
CA VAL A 16 10.21 5.89 5.32
C VAL A 16 11.71 5.71 5.06
N TYR A 17 12.20 4.47 5.00
CA TYR A 17 13.59 4.20 4.63
C TYR A 17 13.93 4.76 3.24
N VAL A 18 13.11 4.48 2.22
CA VAL A 18 13.31 4.99 0.85
C VAL A 18 13.32 6.52 0.83
N ALA A 19 12.43 7.18 1.58
CA ALA A 19 12.41 8.64 1.70
C ALA A 19 13.72 9.20 2.23
N LEU A 20 14.25 8.59 3.29
CA LEU A 20 15.45 9.08 3.97
C LEU A 20 16.74 8.75 3.19
N ALA A 21 16.76 7.63 2.47
CA ALA A 21 17.95 7.13 1.79
C ALA A 21 18.04 7.53 0.31
N LEU A 22 16.91 7.75 -0.38
CA LEU A 22 16.85 7.82 -1.85
C LEU A 22 16.10 9.05 -2.40
N GLU A 23 14.94 9.40 -1.85
CA GLU A 23 14.00 10.37 -2.48
C GLU A 23 13.98 11.78 -1.81
N GLY A 24 14.34 11.86 -0.53
CA GLY A 24 14.31 13.10 0.25
C GLY A 24 13.04 13.30 1.11
N LEU A 25 13.07 14.33 1.96
CA LEU A 25 12.09 14.54 3.03
C LEU A 25 10.67 14.82 2.54
N TRP A 26 10.49 15.40 1.35
CA TRP A 26 9.15 15.67 0.81
C TRP A 26 8.35 14.40 0.53
N PHE A 27 9.05 13.29 0.23
CA PHE A 27 8.42 11.99 0.06
C PHE A 27 7.75 11.48 1.35
N LEU A 28 8.12 12.00 2.53
CA LEU A 28 7.48 11.63 3.79
C LEU A 28 6.05 12.13 3.93
N VAL A 29 5.66 13.20 3.25
CA VAL A 29 4.31 13.78 3.36
C VAL A 29 3.23 12.75 3.01
N PRO A 30 3.22 12.13 1.81
CA PRO A 30 2.26 11.09 1.50
C PRO A 30 2.42 9.85 2.40
N VAL A 31 3.65 9.49 2.78
CA VAL A 31 3.94 8.33 3.64
C VAL A 31 3.30 8.47 5.02
N VAL A 32 3.30 9.66 5.61
CA VAL A 32 2.64 9.93 6.90
C VAL A 32 1.13 9.79 6.78
N ILE A 33 0.53 10.31 5.70
CA ILE A 33 -0.91 10.19 5.46
C ILE A 33 -1.30 8.71 5.32
N ILE A 34 -0.57 7.96 4.51
CA ILE A 34 -0.81 6.52 4.33
C ILE A 34 -0.58 5.77 5.65
N GLY A 35 0.48 6.10 6.40
CA GLY A 35 0.76 5.51 7.71
C GLY A 35 -0.39 5.72 8.70
N ALA A 36 -1.00 6.91 8.70
CA ALA A 36 -2.17 7.19 9.53
C ALA A 36 -3.39 6.33 9.13
N LEU A 37 -3.63 6.14 7.83
CA LEU A 37 -4.70 5.27 7.33
C LEU A 37 -4.47 3.79 7.71
N VAL A 38 -3.23 3.32 7.58
CA VAL A 38 -2.83 1.96 7.97
C VAL A 38 -2.98 1.75 9.48
N PHE A 39 -2.58 2.73 10.28
CA PHE A 39 -2.78 2.70 11.74
C PHE A 39 -4.27 2.70 12.12
N GLY A 40 -5.08 3.51 11.43
CA GLY A 40 -6.53 3.51 11.58
C GLY A 40 -7.15 2.14 11.22
N ALA A 41 -6.68 1.52 10.13
CA ALA A 41 -7.09 0.18 9.73
C ALA A 41 -6.68 -0.90 10.74
N TYR A 42 -5.51 -0.78 11.36
CA TYR A 42 -5.09 -1.69 12.44
C TYR A 42 -6.01 -1.57 13.67
N SER A 43 -6.45 -0.35 13.98
CA SER A 43 -7.24 -0.02 15.16
C SER A 43 -8.74 -0.30 14.98
N THR A 44 -9.19 -0.54 13.76
CA THR A 44 -10.60 -0.79 13.41
C THR A 44 -10.80 -2.23 12.90
N ARG A 45 -12.05 -2.73 12.94
CA ARG A 45 -12.40 -4.08 12.46
C ARG A 45 -13.44 -4.02 11.35
N GLY A 46 -13.53 -5.09 10.56
CA GLY A 46 -14.54 -5.25 9.52
C GLY A 46 -14.44 -4.21 8.40
N ARG A 47 -15.57 -3.87 7.77
CA ARG A 47 -15.58 -3.08 6.52
C ARG A 47 -14.90 -1.71 6.61
N LEU A 48 -14.90 -1.08 7.80
CA LEU A 48 -14.23 0.21 7.99
C LEU A 48 -12.71 0.10 7.84
N GLY A 49 -12.08 -0.88 8.49
CA GLY A 49 -10.62 -1.08 8.35
C GLY A 49 -10.23 -1.46 6.92
N ALA A 50 -11.07 -2.24 6.23
CA ALA A 50 -10.84 -2.61 4.83
C ALA A 50 -10.98 -1.38 3.93
N GLY A 51 -11.98 -0.53 4.16
CA GLY A 51 -12.14 0.74 3.47
C GLY A 51 -10.95 1.68 3.68
N LEU A 52 -10.43 1.77 4.90
CA LEU A 52 -9.24 2.58 5.21
C LEU A 52 -8.00 2.11 4.44
N LEU A 53 -7.82 0.79 4.25
CA LEU A 53 -6.74 0.24 3.42
C LEU A 53 -7.02 0.37 1.91
N ALA A 54 -8.29 0.44 1.51
CA ALA A 54 -8.66 0.63 0.11
C ALA A 54 -8.34 2.03 -0.43
N VAL A 55 -8.35 3.05 0.43
CA VAL A 55 -8.00 4.44 0.05
C VAL A 55 -6.57 4.55 -0.50
N PRO A 56 -5.50 4.14 0.22
CA PRO A 56 -4.15 4.21 -0.30
C PRO A 56 -3.97 3.30 -1.51
N GLN A 57 -4.63 2.13 -1.53
CA GLN A 57 -4.63 1.24 -2.69
C GLN A 57 -5.19 1.93 -3.94
N ALA A 58 -6.30 2.66 -3.83
CA ALA A 58 -6.88 3.41 -4.94
C ALA A 58 -5.95 4.55 -5.40
N ALA A 59 -5.32 5.26 -4.45
CA ALA A 59 -4.34 6.30 -4.78
C ALA A 59 -3.14 5.71 -5.54
N TYR A 60 -2.63 4.54 -5.13
CA TYR A 60 -1.53 3.87 -5.82
C TYR A 60 -1.86 3.48 -7.26
N LEU A 61 -3.11 3.12 -7.55
CA LEU A 61 -3.54 2.83 -8.93
C LEU A 61 -3.43 4.06 -9.84
N LEU A 62 -3.56 5.27 -9.30
CA LEU A 62 -3.39 6.51 -10.06
C LEU A 62 -1.92 6.76 -10.43
N LEU A 63 -0.97 6.18 -9.69
CA LEU A 63 0.46 6.29 -9.95
C LEU A 63 0.96 5.25 -10.98
N VAL A 64 0.12 4.29 -11.37
CA VAL A 64 0.51 3.22 -12.31
C VAL A 64 1.06 3.75 -13.65
N PRO A 65 0.45 4.76 -14.30
CA PRO A 65 1.02 5.32 -15.53
C PRO A 65 2.42 5.91 -15.33
N GLU A 66 2.65 6.57 -14.19
CA GLU A 66 3.94 7.18 -13.85
C GLU A 66 5.00 6.10 -13.57
N LEU A 67 4.62 5.04 -12.85
CA LEU A 67 5.50 3.88 -12.61
C LEU A 67 5.88 3.16 -13.91
N ILE A 68 4.96 3.04 -14.86
CA ILE A 68 5.25 2.46 -16.18
C ILE A 68 6.15 3.40 -16.99
N ALA A 69 5.85 4.70 -16.99
CA ALA A 69 6.65 5.70 -17.68
C ALA A 69 8.09 5.72 -17.16
N ALA A 70 8.30 5.60 -15.85
CA ALA A 70 9.63 5.55 -15.23
C ALA A 70 10.50 4.38 -15.72
N LEU A 71 9.89 3.28 -16.21
CA LEU A 71 10.60 2.15 -16.80
C LEU A 71 10.83 2.29 -18.32
N SER A 72 10.36 3.36 -18.94
CA SER A 72 10.53 3.57 -20.38
C SER A 72 12.00 3.85 -20.73
N SER A 73 12.39 3.49 -21.95
CA SER A 73 13.74 3.78 -22.46
C SER A 73 14.05 5.27 -22.56
N GLU A 74 13.03 6.13 -22.53
CA GLU A 74 13.20 7.59 -22.54
C GLU A 74 13.70 8.12 -21.19
N ASN A 75 13.44 7.39 -20.10
CA ASN A 75 13.79 7.81 -18.74
C ASN A 75 15.09 7.20 -18.22
N THR A 76 15.79 6.36 -19.00
CA THR A 76 17.05 5.69 -18.62
C THR A 76 16.99 5.10 -17.19
N PRO A 77 16.06 4.16 -16.91
CA PRO A 77 15.88 3.60 -15.59
C PRO A 77 17.16 2.99 -15.04
N GLY A 78 17.48 3.32 -13.79
CA GLY A 78 18.57 2.72 -13.05
C GLY A 78 18.22 1.33 -12.51
N THR A 79 19.22 0.68 -11.90
CA THR A 79 19.04 -0.64 -11.28
C THR A 79 17.99 -0.62 -10.16
N MET A 80 17.85 0.51 -9.45
CA MET A 80 16.92 0.59 -8.32
C MET A 80 15.47 0.68 -8.79
N GLU A 81 15.20 1.38 -9.89
CA GLU A 81 13.89 1.48 -10.52
C GLU A 81 13.42 0.11 -11.00
N TYR A 82 14.31 -0.67 -11.61
CA TYR A 82 14.03 -2.05 -12.02
C TYR A 82 13.74 -3.00 -10.85
N LEU A 83 14.14 -2.67 -9.63
CA LEU A 83 13.85 -3.47 -8.44
C LEU A 83 12.59 -2.97 -7.71
N LEU A 84 12.49 -1.67 -7.49
CA LEU A 84 11.43 -1.05 -6.71
C LEU A 84 10.10 -1.04 -7.43
N ILE A 85 10.07 -0.73 -8.74
CA ILE A 85 8.81 -0.61 -9.47
C ILE A 85 8.07 -1.97 -9.53
N PRO A 86 8.70 -3.10 -9.90
CA PRO A 86 8.05 -4.40 -9.82
C PRO A 86 7.64 -4.79 -8.39
N PHE A 87 8.45 -4.44 -7.39
CA PHE A 87 8.09 -4.64 -5.99
C PHE A 87 6.81 -3.88 -5.62
N TRP A 88 6.68 -2.62 -6.03
CA TRP A 88 5.47 -1.82 -5.79
C TRP A 88 4.25 -2.46 -6.44
N PHE A 89 4.33 -2.86 -7.71
CA PHE A 89 3.24 -3.57 -8.38
C PHE A 89 2.83 -4.84 -7.64
N LEU A 90 3.79 -5.64 -7.19
CA LEU A 90 3.50 -6.86 -6.42
C LEU A 90 2.75 -6.53 -5.13
N THR A 91 3.20 -5.51 -4.39
CA THR A 91 2.52 -5.11 -3.14
C THR A 91 1.10 -4.60 -3.39
N MET A 92 0.86 -3.88 -4.49
CA MET A 92 -0.49 -3.46 -4.89
C MET A 92 -1.38 -4.67 -5.14
N ILE A 93 -0.91 -5.68 -5.86
CA ILE A 93 -1.68 -6.90 -6.15
C ILE A 93 -2.01 -7.64 -4.85
N VAL A 94 -1.02 -7.85 -4.00
CA VAL A 94 -1.21 -8.55 -2.71
C VAL A 94 -2.20 -7.79 -1.82
N ASN A 95 -2.07 -6.47 -1.72
CA ASN A 95 -3.00 -5.65 -0.95
C ASN A 95 -4.42 -5.72 -1.47
N PHE A 96 -4.60 -5.73 -2.79
CA PHE A 96 -5.93 -5.86 -3.38
C PHE A 96 -6.64 -7.13 -2.90
N PHE A 97 -5.96 -8.29 -2.96
CA PHE A 97 -6.52 -9.56 -2.49
C PHE A 97 -6.82 -9.54 -0.99
N VAL A 98 -5.92 -8.97 -0.19
CA VAL A 98 -6.07 -8.90 1.26
C VAL A 98 -7.26 -8.02 1.66
N ILE A 99 -7.40 -6.85 1.03
CA ILE A 99 -8.53 -5.94 1.26
C ILE A 99 -9.84 -6.60 0.82
N HIS A 100 -9.86 -7.25 -0.35
CA HIS A 100 -11.03 -7.93 -0.87
C HIS A 100 -11.47 -9.07 0.06
N ALA A 101 -10.55 -9.94 0.47
CA ALA A 101 -10.85 -11.06 1.38
C ALA A 101 -11.43 -10.58 2.71
N GLU A 102 -10.94 -9.46 3.23
CA GLU A 102 -11.45 -8.87 4.46
C GLU A 102 -12.84 -8.24 4.27
N TRP A 103 -13.05 -7.55 3.16
CA TRP A 103 -14.34 -6.94 2.83
C TRP A 103 -15.46 -7.98 2.73
N THR A 104 -15.19 -9.12 2.10
CA THR A 104 -16.15 -10.22 1.94
C THR A 104 -16.33 -11.02 3.23
N SER A 105 -15.26 -11.22 4.01
CA SER A 105 -15.37 -11.86 5.33
C SER A 105 -16.24 -11.05 6.29
N ALA A 106 -16.19 -9.71 6.21
CA ALA A 106 -17.03 -8.85 7.02
C ALA A 106 -18.53 -8.88 6.65
N SER A 107 -18.90 -9.42 5.48
CA SER A 107 -20.31 -9.59 5.06
C SER A 107 -20.97 -10.88 5.52
N HIS A 108 -20.21 -11.84 6.07
CA HIS A 108 -20.74 -13.06 6.66
C HIS A 108 -20.46 -13.07 8.17
N PRO A 109 -21.39 -12.61 9.01
CA PRO A 109 -21.35 -12.96 10.43
C PRO A 109 -21.49 -14.48 10.54
N SER A 110 -20.62 -15.13 11.31
CA SER A 110 -20.76 -16.54 11.66
C SER A 110 -22.16 -16.78 12.23
N SER A 111 -22.97 -17.61 11.57
CA SER A 111 -24.33 -17.95 12.00
C SER A 111 -24.37 -18.91 13.20
N GLU A 112 -23.34 -18.92 14.03
CA GLU A 112 -23.22 -19.81 15.18
C GLU A 112 -22.93 -18.96 16.43
N ALA A 113 -24.02 -18.67 17.15
CA ALA A 113 -24.05 -18.29 18.56
C ALA A 113 -25.28 -18.97 19.18
#